data_AF-A0A419KD66-F1
#
_entry.id   AF-A0A419KD66-F1
#
_cell.length_a   1.000
_cell.length_b   1.000
_cell.length_c   1.000
_cell.angle_alpha   90.00
_cell.angle_beta   90.00
_cell.angle_gamma   90.00
#
_symmetry.space_group_name_H-M   'P 1'
#
loop_
_entity.id
_entity.type
_entity.pdbx_description
1 polymer ?
#
loop_
_entity_poly.entity_id
_entity_poly.type
_entity_poly.pdbx_seq_one_letter_code
_entity_poly.pdbx_strand_id
1 'polypeptide(L)'
;MSMDATIIIFLLIYLLTLLVSAIELAPLSVAALSGALLTAWFGIQYGVFTYEEALGFVDFRLLGLVIGTMIVVEVAERSGLFRVMALYAIKLSGGSPGKLFVFLCVTSAAVSMFLSDPTAMLLMAAATVTITKLLNYDPTPYFLASTVMINLGGTSTLIGSVSNMIIGVEAGMTFTDFVSYLALCEVALH
;
A
#
# COMPACT_ATOMS: atom_id res chain seq x y z
N MET A 1 40.27 4.21 1.27
CA MET A 1 39.71 3.96 -0.08
C MET A 1 39.41 5.30 -0.71
N SER A 2 39.51 5.48 -2.02
CA SER A 2 39.10 6.74 -2.65
C SER A 2 37.58 6.91 -2.51
N MET A 3 37.12 8.16 -2.43
CA MET A 3 35.69 8.49 -2.30
C MET A 3 34.86 7.88 -3.45
N ASP A 4 35.46 7.80 -4.65
CA ASP A 4 34.85 7.19 -5.83
C ASP A 4 34.56 5.68 -5.64
N ALA A 5 35.47 4.95 -5.01
CA ALA A 5 35.31 3.51 -4.79
C ALA A 5 34.18 3.21 -3.79
N THR A 6 34.02 4.04 -2.76
CA THR A 6 32.90 3.92 -1.81
C THR A 6 31.57 4.14 -2.54
N ILE A 7 31.43 5.21 -3.32
CA ILE A 7 30.20 5.48 -4.08
C ILE A 7 29.84 4.32 -5.00
N ILE A 8 30.82 3.75 -5.71
CA ILE A 8 30.60 2.60 -6.61
C ILE A 8 30.05 1.39 -5.85
N ILE A 9 30.58 1.09 -4.67
CA ILE A 9 30.10 -0.05 -3.85
C ILE A 9 28.66 0.16 -3.41
N PHE A 10 28.30 1.34 -2.91
CA PHE A 10 26.93 1.62 -2.49
C PHE A 10 25.94 1.59 -3.66
N LEU A 11 26.34 2.12 -4.82
CA LEU A 11 25.55 2.02 -6.05
C LEU A 11 25.36 0.57 -6.48
N LEU A 12 26.40 -0.26 -6.40
CA LEU A 12 26.29 -1.68 -6.72
C LEU A 12 25.35 -2.42 -5.76
N ILE A 13 25.44 -2.16 -4.46
CA ILE A 13 24.53 -2.75 -3.47
C ILE A 13 23.09 -2.34 -3.78
N TYR A 14 22.84 -1.05 -4.00
CA TYR A 14 21.51 -0.54 -4.35
C TYR A 14 20.95 -1.17 -5.62
N LEU A 15 21.73 -1.19 -6.71
CA LEU A 15 21.33 -1.79 -7.98
C LEU A 15 21.08 -3.30 -7.85
N LEU A 16 21.92 -4.00 -7.08
CA LEU A 16 21.74 -5.43 -6.84
C LEU A 16 20.45 -5.69 -6.06
N THR A 17 20.19 -4.93 -4.99
CA THR A 17 18.95 -5.04 -4.22
C THR A 17 17.73 -4.79 -5.12
N LEU A 18 17.75 -3.71 -5.91
CA LEU A 18 16.68 -3.43 -6.87
C LEU A 18 16.50 -4.54 -7.89
N LEU A 19 17.58 -5.09 -8.43
CA LEU A 19 17.53 -6.16 -9.42
C LEU A 19 16.93 -7.42 -8.82
N VAL A 20 17.40 -7.85 -7.65
CA VAL A 20 16.86 -9.02 -6.91
C VAL A 20 15.37 -8.84 -6.61
N SER A 21 14.96 -7.63 -6.21
CA SER A 21 13.54 -7.31 -5.97
C SER A 21 12.71 -7.29 -7.27
N ALA A 22 13.25 -6.71 -8.36
CA ALA A 22 12.53 -6.55 -9.62
C ALA A 22 12.34 -7.86 -10.39
N ILE A 23 13.32 -8.77 -10.33
CA ILE A 23 13.20 -10.11 -10.95
C ILE A 23 12.54 -11.13 -10.01
N GLU A 24 12.10 -10.70 -8.82
CA GLU A 24 11.48 -11.54 -7.79
C GLU A 24 12.32 -12.79 -7.41
N LEU A 25 13.66 -12.67 -7.45
CA LEU A 25 14.56 -13.80 -7.17
C LEU A 25 14.44 -14.28 -5.72
N ALA A 26 14.06 -13.37 -4.82
CA ALA A 26 13.85 -13.61 -3.40
C ALA A 26 12.65 -12.77 -2.92
N PRO A 27 12.04 -13.13 -1.77
CA PRO A 27 11.02 -12.29 -1.16
C PRO A 27 11.55 -10.87 -0.94
N LEU A 28 10.70 -9.87 -1.18
CA LEU A 28 11.06 -8.45 -1.08
C LEU A 28 11.73 -8.11 0.26
N SER A 29 11.25 -8.71 1.36
CA SER A 29 11.83 -8.55 2.70
C SER A 29 13.27 -9.06 2.79
N VAL A 30 13.57 -10.21 2.17
CA VAL A 30 14.91 -10.80 2.17
C VAL A 30 15.87 -9.95 1.33
N ALA A 31 15.41 -9.48 0.16
CA ALA A 31 16.18 -8.58 -0.69
C ALA A 31 16.49 -7.25 0.03
N ALA A 32 15.50 -6.64 0.66
CA ALA A 32 15.65 -5.39 1.39
C ALA A 32 16.59 -5.54 2.61
N LEU A 33 16.40 -6.59 3.42
CA LEU A 33 17.23 -6.83 4.61
C LEU A 33 18.68 -7.17 4.24
N SER A 34 18.91 -7.95 3.19
CA SER A 34 20.27 -8.24 2.72
C SER A 34 20.97 -6.98 2.18
N GLY A 35 20.26 -6.14 1.42
CA GLY A 35 20.76 -4.84 0.99
C GLY A 35 21.11 -3.91 2.15
N ALA A 36 20.23 -3.80 3.14
CA ALA A 36 20.45 -3.02 4.35
C ALA A 36 21.66 -3.52 5.16
N LEU A 37 21.80 -4.84 5.33
CA LEU A 37 22.94 -5.45 6.01
C LEU A 37 24.26 -5.17 5.30
N LEU A 38 24.31 -5.34 3.98
CA LEU A 38 25.52 -5.04 3.18
C LEU A 38 25.88 -3.56 3.25
N THR A 39 24.88 -2.69 3.15
CA THR A 39 25.04 -1.23 3.27
C THR A 39 25.62 -0.85 4.64
N ALA A 40 25.06 -1.38 5.72
CA ALA A 40 25.53 -1.16 7.08
C ALA A 40 26.96 -1.69 7.27
N TRP A 41 27.23 -2.92 6.82
CA TRP A 41 28.53 -3.56 6.95
C TRP A 41 29.65 -2.75 6.29
N PHE A 42 29.48 -2.41 5.01
CA PHE A 42 30.49 -1.65 4.27
C PHE A 42 30.56 -0.19 4.71
N GLY A 43 29.43 0.42 5.07
CA GLY A 43 29.41 1.81 5.55
C GLY A 43 30.16 2.01 6.85
N ILE A 44 30.03 1.08 7.79
CA ILE A 44 30.78 1.09 9.05
C ILE A 44 32.26 0.77 8.79
N GLN A 45 32.54 -0.26 7.98
CA GLN A 45 33.93 -0.66 7.68
C GLN A 45 34.74 0.46 7.02
N TYR A 46 34.11 1.25 6.14
CA TYR A 46 34.75 2.36 5.44
C TYR A 46 34.60 3.71 6.15
N GLY A 47 33.96 3.76 7.32
CA GLY A 47 33.77 4.98 8.11
C GLY A 47 32.88 6.03 7.44
N VAL A 48 31.93 5.59 6.61
CA VAL A 48 30.92 6.47 5.97
C VAL A 48 29.91 6.97 6.99
N PHE A 49 29.52 6.08 7.90
CA PHE A 49 28.66 6.38 9.03
C PHE A 49 29.00 5.47 10.22
N THR A 50 28.61 5.90 11.42
CA THR A 50 28.80 5.17 12.68
C THR A 50 27.68 4.14 12.91
N TYR A 51 27.86 3.26 13.91
CA TYR A 51 26.81 2.35 14.35
C TYR A 51 25.54 3.09 14.80
N GLU A 52 25.70 4.24 15.47
CA GLU A 52 24.60 5.05 15.98
C GLU A 52 23.81 5.69 14.83
N GLU A 53 24.51 6.22 13.82
CA GLU A 53 23.89 6.73 12.60
C GLU A 53 23.17 5.63 11.81
N ALA A 54 23.76 4.44 11.72
CA ALA A 54 23.14 3.29 11.06
C ALA A 54 21.81 2.87 11.73
N LEU A 55 21.76 2.89 13.06
CA LEU A 55 20.52 2.64 13.82
C LEU A 55 19.49 3.76 13.58
N GLY A 56 19.96 5.00 13.38
CA GLY A 56 19.11 6.14 13.03
C GLY A 56 18.42 6.04 11.67
N PHE A 57 18.88 5.16 10.77
CA PHE A 57 18.21 4.93 9.48
C PHE A 57 16.88 4.16 9.61
N VAL A 58 16.61 3.55 10.75
CA VAL A 58 15.34 2.87 11.01
C VAL A 58 14.34 3.87 11.59
N ASP A 59 13.35 4.27 10.79
CA ASP A 59 12.27 5.13 11.28
C ASP A 59 11.21 4.33 12.06
N PHE A 60 11.32 4.38 13.39
CA PHE A 60 10.37 3.74 14.30
C PHE A 60 8.96 4.34 14.26
N ARG A 61 8.80 5.60 13.83
CA ARG A 61 7.48 6.22 13.65
C ARG A 61 6.76 5.56 12.47
N LEU A 62 7.47 5.34 11.36
CA LEU A 62 6.95 4.61 10.21
C LEU A 62 6.59 3.16 10.58
N LEU A 63 7.48 2.45 11.28
CA LEU A 63 7.18 1.08 11.73
C LEU A 63 5.96 1.04 12.65
N GLY A 64 5.86 1.97 13.61
CA GLY A 64 4.70 2.08 14.50
C GLY A 64 3.40 2.34 13.74
N LEU A 65 3.44 3.20 12.73
CA LEU A 65 2.28 3.49 11.86
C LEU A 65 1.86 2.28 11.04
N VAL A 66 2.80 1.57 10.41
CA VAL A 66 2.52 0.35 9.62
C VAL A 66 1.92 -0.73 10.52
N ILE A 67 2.52 -0.99 11.69
CA ILE A 67 2.02 -2.02 12.61
C ILE A 67 0.63 -1.64 13.15
N GLY A 68 0.44 -0.38 13.55
CA GLY A 68 -0.83 0.10 14.06
C GLY A 68 -1.96 -0.01 13.04
N THR A 69 -1.69 0.37 11.78
CA THR A 69 -2.68 0.27 10.70
C THR A 69 -3.01 -1.18 10.38
N MET A 70 -2.02 -2.07 10.30
CA MET A 70 -2.25 -3.51 10.07
C MET A 70 -3.11 -4.15 11.16
N ILE A 71 -2.90 -3.80 12.44
CA ILE A 71 -3.75 -4.29 13.54
C ILE A 71 -5.20 -3.82 13.37
N VAL A 72 -5.42 -2.55 13.07
CA VAL A 72 -6.77 -1.99 12.87
C VAL A 72 -7.47 -2.65 11.69
N VAL A 73 -6.75 -2.82 10.57
CA VAL A 73 -7.25 -3.48 9.36
C VAL A 73 -7.63 -4.93 9.63
N GLU A 74 -6.76 -5.70 10.29
CA GLU A 74 -7.02 -7.11 10.64
C GLU A 74 -8.26 -7.26 11.51
N VAL A 75 -8.45 -6.39 12.51
CA VAL A 75 -9.64 -6.39 13.37
C VAL A 75 -10.89 -6.06 12.57
N ALA A 76 -10.83 -5.05 11.71
CA ALA A 76 -11.94 -4.68 10.83
C ALA A 76 -12.31 -5.83 9.87
N GLU A 77 -11.32 -6.51 9.31
CA GLU A 77 -11.54 -7.65 8.41
C GLU A 77 -12.18 -8.84 9.15
N ARG A 78 -11.65 -9.22 10.32
CA ARG A 78 -12.20 -10.30 11.15
C ARG A 78 -13.63 -10.03 11.62
N SER A 79 -13.99 -8.77 11.83
CA SER A 79 -15.36 -8.38 12.16
C SER A 79 -16.35 -8.61 11.01
N GLY A 80 -15.84 -8.83 9.79
CA GLY A 80 -16.64 -8.98 8.58
C GLY A 80 -17.15 -7.64 8.02
N LEU A 81 -16.64 -6.51 8.50
CA LEU A 81 -17.05 -5.16 8.09
C LEU A 81 -17.06 -5.01 6.56
N PHE A 82 -15.97 -5.39 5.91
CA PHE A 82 -15.82 -5.30 4.46
C PHE A 82 -16.82 -6.17 3.70
N ARG A 83 -17.12 -7.37 4.21
CA ARG A 83 -18.14 -8.25 3.65
C ARG A 83 -19.53 -7.65 3.79
N VAL A 84 -19.83 -7.00 4.91
CA VAL A 84 -21.10 -6.31 5.13
C VAL A 84 -21.25 -5.14 4.15
N MET A 85 -20.20 -4.34 3.94
CA MET A 85 -20.23 -3.24 2.96
C MET A 85 -20.51 -3.74 1.54
N ALA A 86 -19.86 -4.83 1.13
CA ALA A 86 -20.14 -5.46 -0.16
C ALA A 86 -21.59 -5.95 -0.28
N LEU A 87 -22.17 -6.55 0.78
CA LEU A 87 -23.58 -6.96 0.80
C LEU A 87 -24.54 -5.77 0.67
N TYR A 88 -24.23 -4.64 1.32
CA TYR A 88 -25.01 -3.42 1.18
C TYR A 88 -24.94 -2.86 -0.25
N ALA A 89 -23.76 -2.87 -0.88
CA ALA A 89 -23.61 -2.48 -2.29
C ALA A 89 -24.53 -3.29 -3.22
N ILE A 90 -24.62 -4.61 -3.02
CA ILE A 90 -25.55 -5.48 -3.76
C ILE A 90 -27.00 -5.07 -3.50
N LYS A 91 -27.37 -4.95 -2.22
CA LYS A 91 -28.76 -4.67 -1.83
C LYS A 91 -29.24 -3.32 -2.41
N LEU A 92 -28.38 -2.31 -2.39
CA LEU A 92 -28.66 -0.99 -2.96
C LEU A 92 -28.68 -0.99 -4.49
N SER A 93 -27.89 -1.87 -5.14
CA SER A 93 -27.91 -2.00 -6.60
C SER A 93 -29.25 -2.48 -7.16
N GLY A 94 -30.05 -3.19 -6.35
CA GLY A 94 -31.34 -3.74 -6.75
C GLY A 94 -31.26 -4.71 -7.94
N GLY A 95 -30.10 -5.33 -8.17
CA GLY A 95 -29.87 -6.24 -9.30
C GLY A 95 -29.66 -5.54 -10.65
N SER A 96 -29.45 -4.22 -10.68
CA SER A 96 -29.09 -3.52 -11.91
C SER A 96 -27.58 -3.57 -12.14
N PRO A 97 -27.09 -4.02 -13.32
CA PRO A 97 -25.65 -4.07 -13.63
C PRO A 97 -24.95 -2.72 -13.44
N GLY A 98 -25.53 -1.64 -13.98
CA GLY A 98 -24.93 -0.30 -13.90
C GLY A 98 -24.87 0.24 -12.47
N LYS A 99 -25.91 0.01 -11.67
CA LYS A 99 -25.89 0.43 -10.26
C LYS A 99 -24.88 -0.38 -9.46
N LEU A 100 -24.81 -1.70 -9.69
CA LEU A 100 -23.84 -2.57 -9.05
C LEU A 100 -22.41 -2.11 -9.35
N PHE A 101 -22.14 -1.72 -10.59
CA PHE A 101 -20.85 -1.22 -11.02
C PHE A 101 -20.44 0.02 -10.20
N VAL A 102 -21.33 1.00 -10.11
CA VAL A 102 -21.08 2.23 -9.33
C VAL A 102 -20.89 1.91 -7.85
N PHE A 103 -21.74 1.07 -7.26
CA PHE A 103 -21.61 0.73 -5.84
C PHE A 103 -20.33 -0.04 -5.53
N LEU A 104 -19.89 -0.96 -6.40
CA LEU A 104 -18.60 -1.63 -6.24
C LEU A 104 -17.44 -0.65 -6.36
N CYS A 105 -17.49 0.28 -7.31
CA CYS A 105 -16.48 1.33 -7.46
C CYS A 105 -16.36 2.21 -6.20
N VAL A 106 -17.48 2.71 -5.69
CA VAL A 106 -17.51 3.55 -4.48
C VAL A 106 -17.04 2.77 -3.25
N THR A 107 -17.49 1.51 -3.13
CA THR A 107 -17.06 0.65 -2.02
C THR A 107 -15.56 0.36 -2.09
N SER A 108 -15.03 0.08 -3.29
CA SER A 108 -13.60 -0.13 -3.53
C SER A 108 -12.76 1.07 -3.09
N ALA A 109 -13.14 2.27 -3.50
CA ALA A 109 -12.46 3.49 -3.09
C ALA A 109 -12.49 3.67 -1.56
N ALA A 110 -13.68 3.53 -0.96
CA ALA A 110 -13.85 3.69 0.48
C ALA A 110 -13.08 2.64 1.30
N VAL A 111 -13.01 1.39 0.83
CA VAL A 111 -12.23 0.33 1.49
C VAL A 111 -10.73 0.61 1.39
N SER A 112 -10.26 1.05 0.22
CA SER A 112 -8.83 1.31 0.00
C SER A 112 -8.30 2.52 0.76
N MET A 113 -9.16 3.43 1.22
CA MET A 113 -8.75 4.50 2.14
C MET A 113 -8.19 3.97 3.47
N PHE A 114 -8.51 2.72 3.84
CA PHE A 114 -8.09 2.12 5.11
C PHE A 114 -7.18 0.90 4.93
N LEU A 115 -7.22 0.27 3.76
CA LEU A 115 -6.46 -0.94 3.45
C LEU A 115 -5.29 -0.63 2.53
N SER A 116 -4.24 -1.44 2.60
CA SER A 116 -3.20 -1.43 1.57
C SER A 116 -3.72 -1.94 0.24
N ASP A 117 -3.23 -1.37 -0.87
CA ASP A 117 -3.68 -1.70 -2.23
C ASP A 117 -3.80 -3.22 -2.50
N PRO A 118 -2.80 -4.07 -2.16
CA PRO A 118 -2.91 -5.51 -2.41
C PRO A 118 -4.02 -6.17 -1.61
N THR A 119 -4.21 -5.77 -0.35
CA THR A 119 -5.23 -6.33 0.55
C THR A 119 -6.63 -5.93 0.10
N ALA A 120 -6.83 -4.66 -0.23
CA ALA A 120 -8.09 -4.17 -0.79
C ALA A 120 -8.44 -4.88 -2.11
N MET A 121 -7.44 -5.09 -2.97
CA MET A 121 -7.63 -5.76 -4.26
C MET A 121 -8.06 -7.21 -4.10
N LEU A 122 -7.42 -7.98 -3.21
CA LEU A 122 -7.79 -9.38 -2.96
C LEU A 122 -9.21 -9.49 -2.40
N LEU A 123 -9.56 -8.62 -1.45
CA LEU A 123 -10.89 -8.58 -0.85
C LEU A 123 -11.96 -8.23 -1.89
N MET A 124 -11.75 -7.17 -2.67
CA MET A 124 -12.70 -6.74 -3.71
C MET A 124 -12.76 -7.72 -4.88
N ALA A 125 -11.67 -8.41 -5.22
CA ALA A 125 -11.69 -9.50 -6.20
C ALA A 125 -12.63 -10.63 -5.75
N ALA A 126 -12.44 -11.11 -4.52
CA ALA A 126 -13.26 -12.19 -3.96
C ALA A 126 -14.74 -11.78 -3.87
N ALA A 127 -15.02 -10.56 -3.39
CA ALA A 127 -16.37 -10.01 -3.34
C ALA A 127 -16.99 -9.90 -4.75
N THR A 128 -16.29 -9.28 -5.70
CA THR A 128 -16.78 -9.08 -7.07
C THR A 128 -17.12 -10.40 -7.74
N VAL A 129 -16.20 -11.37 -7.70
CA VAL A 129 -16.41 -12.70 -8.30
C VAL A 129 -17.62 -13.42 -7.67
N THR A 130 -17.79 -13.30 -6.35
CA THR A 130 -18.93 -13.92 -5.65
C THR A 130 -20.25 -13.30 -6.11
N ILE A 131 -20.29 -11.97 -6.20
CA ILE A 131 -21.50 -11.21 -6.54
C ILE A 131 -21.90 -11.42 -8.00
N THR A 132 -20.95 -11.30 -8.93
CA THR A 132 -21.26 -11.44 -10.35
C THR A 132 -21.66 -12.85 -10.71
N LYS A 133 -21.09 -13.87 -10.05
CA LYS A 133 -21.57 -15.26 -10.18
C LYS A 133 -23.03 -15.42 -9.73
N LEU A 134 -23.41 -14.83 -8.58
CA LEU A 134 -24.78 -14.89 -8.08
C LEU A 134 -25.78 -14.20 -9.01
N LEU A 135 -25.36 -13.13 -9.68
CA LEU A 135 -26.20 -12.34 -10.60
C LEU A 135 -26.06 -12.76 -12.08
N ASN A 136 -25.25 -13.79 -12.36
CA ASN A 136 -24.93 -14.27 -13.70
C ASN A 136 -24.35 -13.18 -14.64
N TYR A 137 -23.46 -12.34 -14.12
CA TYR A 137 -22.74 -11.28 -14.85
C TYR A 137 -21.27 -11.64 -15.06
N ASP A 138 -20.65 -11.03 -16.07
CA ASP A 138 -19.19 -11.09 -16.25
C ASP A 138 -18.48 -10.28 -15.14
N PRO A 139 -17.58 -10.88 -14.33
CA PRO A 139 -16.80 -10.18 -13.29
C PRO A 139 -15.80 -9.16 -13.83
N THR A 140 -15.33 -9.34 -15.07
CA THR A 140 -14.18 -8.60 -15.62
C THR A 140 -14.30 -7.08 -15.52
N PRO A 141 -15.39 -6.43 -16.01
CA PRO A 141 -15.51 -4.97 -15.95
C PRO A 141 -15.60 -4.44 -14.51
N TYR A 142 -16.28 -5.16 -13.62
CA TYR A 142 -16.42 -4.76 -12.22
C TYR A 142 -15.09 -4.83 -11.49
N PHE A 143 -14.31 -5.89 -11.73
CA PHE A 143 -13.00 -6.06 -11.11
C PHE A 143 -12.02 -4.99 -11.58
N LEU A 144 -11.93 -4.75 -12.90
CA LEU A 144 -11.05 -3.72 -13.46
C LEU A 144 -11.37 -2.33 -12.90
N ALA A 145 -12.65 -1.94 -12.86
CA ALA A 145 -13.04 -0.66 -12.31
C ALA A 145 -12.76 -0.58 -10.81
N SER A 146 -13.04 -1.64 -10.06
CA SER A 146 -12.73 -1.74 -8.64
C SER A 146 -11.23 -1.57 -8.37
N THR A 147 -10.36 -2.15 -9.19
CA THR A 147 -8.90 -2.00 -9.07
C THR A 147 -8.45 -0.57 -9.32
N VAL A 148 -9.02 0.12 -10.31
CA VAL A 148 -8.73 1.55 -10.55
C VAL A 148 -9.17 2.38 -9.34
N MET A 149 -10.37 2.13 -8.83
CA MET A 149 -10.90 2.86 -7.68
C MET A 149 -10.13 2.60 -6.37
N ILE A 150 -9.57 1.40 -6.20
CA ILE A 150 -8.69 1.07 -5.07
C ILE A 150 -7.46 1.99 -5.09
N ASN A 151 -6.76 2.07 -6.22
CA ASN A 151 -5.57 2.91 -6.32
C ASN A 151 -5.91 4.40 -6.09
N LEU A 152 -7.07 4.87 -6.57
CA LEU A 152 -7.51 6.24 -6.31
C LEU A 152 -7.79 6.45 -4.81
N GLY A 153 -8.65 5.62 -4.21
CA GLY A 153 -9.02 5.77 -2.80
C GLY A 153 -7.84 5.59 -1.83
N GLY A 154 -6.90 4.68 -2.13
CA GLY A 154 -5.69 4.46 -1.36
C GLY A 154 -4.74 5.66 -1.38
N THR A 155 -4.75 6.46 -2.44
CA THR A 155 -3.94 7.70 -2.50
C THR A 155 -4.47 8.83 -1.61
N SER A 156 -5.73 8.76 -1.20
CA SER A 156 -6.40 9.82 -0.44
C SER A 156 -6.08 9.86 1.04
N THR A 157 -5.48 8.79 1.58
CA THR A 157 -5.13 8.72 3.01
C THR A 157 -3.65 8.42 3.23
N LEU A 158 -3.17 8.82 4.41
CA LEU A 158 -1.81 8.54 4.85
C LEU A 158 -1.53 7.02 4.93
N ILE A 159 -2.58 6.21 5.13
CA ILE A 159 -2.45 4.78 5.46
C ILE A 159 -2.79 3.85 4.30
N GLY A 160 -3.28 4.37 3.17
CA GLY A 160 -3.68 3.56 2.01
C GLY A 160 -2.49 2.89 1.30
N SER A 161 -1.28 3.44 1.42
CA SER A 161 -0.08 2.81 0.88
C SER A 161 1.16 3.07 1.73
N VAL A 162 2.15 2.18 1.64
CA VAL A 162 3.45 2.36 2.32
C VAL A 162 4.17 3.61 1.80
N SER A 163 4.05 3.91 0.51
CA SER A 163 4.62 5.13 -0.09
C SER A 163 4.03 6.40 0.52
N ASN A 164 2.71 6.44 0.73
CA ASN A 164 2.03 7.56 1.38
C ASN A 164 2.51 7.74 2.82
N MET A 165 2.67 6.64 3.56
CA MET A 165 3.20 6.69 4.93
C MET A 165 4.60 7.30 4.95
N ILE A 166 5.51 6.85 4.06
CA ILE A 166 6.88 7.37 3.94
C ILE A 166 6.86 8.88 3.68
N ILE A 167 6.11 9.32 2.67
CA ILE A 167 6.03 10.74 2.29
C ILE A 167 5.44 11.57 3.44
N GLY A 168 4.34 11.11 4.05
CA GLY A 168 3.64 11.86 5.09
C GLY A 168 4.45 11.99 6.38
N VAL A 169 5.13 10.92 6.82
CA VAL A 169 5.99 10.98 8.00
C VAL A 169 7.22 11.86 7.76
N GLU A 170 7.84 11.77 6.57
CA GLU A 170 9.00 12.60 6.22
C GLU A 170 8.62 14.08 6.08
N ALA A 171 7.44 14.37 5.52
CA ALA A 171 6.89 15.71 5.43
C ALA A 171 6.35 16.24 6.77
N GLY A 172 6.36 15.44 7.85
CA GLY A 172 5.83 15.82 9.16
C GLY A 172 4.32 16.06 9.18
N MET A 173 3.59 15.47 8.23
CA MET A 173 2.14 15.62 8.09
C MET A 173 1.40 14.72 9.06
N THR A 174 0.33 15.23 9.67
CA THR A 174 -0.61 14.39 10.41
C THR A 174 -1.54 13.65 9.45
N PHE A 175 -2.25 12.64 9.95
CA PHE A 175 -3.28 11.94 9.18
C PHE A 175 -4.33 12.91 8.61
N THR A 176 -4.77 13.87 9.43
CA THR A 176 -5.78 14.86 9.03
C THR A 176 -5.26 15.82 7.97
N ASP A 177 -3.99 16.23 8.06
CA ASP A 177 -3.37 17.06 7.02
C ASP A 177 -3.37 16.32 5.69
N PHE A 178 -2.90 15.06 5.69
CA PHE A 178 -2.82 14.25 4.48
C PHE A 178 -4.18 14.08 3.79
N VAL A 179 -5.23 13.78 4.58
CA VAL A 179 -6.61 13.68 4.08
C VAL A 179 -7.09 15.03 3.53
N SER A 180 -6.81 16.15 4.20
CA SER A 180 -7.28 17.46 3.76
C SER A 180 -6.70 17.90 2.41
N TYR A 181 -5.45 17.52 2.11
CA TYR A 181 -4.81 17.84 0.84
C TYR A 181 -5.25 16.90 -0.29
N LEU A 182 -5.31 15.59 -0.02
CA LEU A 182 -5.49 14.59 -1.08
C LEU A 182 -6.95 14.18 -1.29
N ALA A 183 -7.76 14.06 -0.24
CA ALA A 183 -9.17 13.73 -0.40
C ALA A 183 -9.94 14.84 -1.14
N LEU A 184 -9.51 16.09 -0.99
CA LEU A 184 -10.11 17.23 -1.70
C LEU A 184 -9.79 17.20 -3.21
N CYS A 185 -8.59 16.74 -3.57
CA CYS A 185 -8.21 16.49 -4.97
C CYS A 185 -9.03 15.34 -5.57
N GLU A 186 -9.31 14.30 -4.80
CA GLU A 186 -10.07 13.14 -5.27
C GLU A 186 -11.54 13.47 -5.51
N VAL A 187 -12.18 14.22 -4.59
CA VAL A 187 -13.56 14.71 -4.76
C VAL A 187 -13.67 15.66 -5.96
N ALA A 188 -12.63 16.45 -6.25
CA ALA A 188 -12.62 17.36 -7.39
C ALA A 188 -12.41 16.67 -8.74
N LEU A 189 -11.90 15.43 -8.76
CA LEU A 189 -11.68 14.63 -9.98
C LEU A 189 -12.90 13.79 -10.40
N HIS A 190 -13.91 13.70 -9.53
CA HIS A 190 -15.17 12.97 -9.76
C HIS A 190 -16.31 13.90 -10.23
#